data_AF-A0A1C3IW09-F1
#
_entry.id   AF-A0A1C3IW09-F1
#
_cell.length_a   1.000
_cell.length_b   1.000
_cell.length_c   1.000
_cell.angle_alpha   90.00
_cell.angle_beta   90.00
_cell.angle_gamma   90.00
#
_symmetry.space_group_name_H-M   'P 1'
#
loop_
_entity.id
_entity.type
_entity.pdbx_description
1 polymer ?
#
loop_
_entity_poly.entity_id
_entity_poly.type
_entity_poly.pdbx_seq_one_letter_code
_entity_poly.pdbx_strand_id
1 'polypeptide(L)' 'MNLIPKKRLDALLEILPKREMPERTREAVSLVFNSGYSYELASIKTGVSSKRISLAARKLTAMDALLLQAYRL' A
#
# COMPACT_ATOMS: atom_id res chain seq x y z
N MET A 1 -8.83 -1.85 10.17
CA MET A 1 -7.45 -2.28 9.84
C MET A 1 -7.50 -2.91 8.46
N ASN A 2 -7.05 -2.21 7.42
CA ASN A 2 -7.08 -2.77 6.06
C ASN A 2 -5.96 -3.78 5.96
N LEU A 3 -6.29 -5.07 6.08
CA LEU A 3 -5.30 -6.14 6.16
C LEU A 3 -5.17 -6.79 4.78
N ILE A 4 -4.38 -6.19 3.90
CA ILE A 4 -3.93 -6.89 2.70
C ILE A 4 -2.83 -7.87 3.16
N PRO A 5 -2.97 -9.20 2.97
CA PRO A 5 -1.93 -10.15 3.30
C PRO A 5 -0.64 -9.82 2.56
N LYS A 6 0.50 -9.93 3.25
CA LYS A 6 1.83 -9.56 2.73
C LYS A 6 2.09 -10.04 1.30
N LYS A 7 1.81 -11.32 0.99
CA LYS A 7 2.01 -11.87 -0.35
C LYS A 7 1.21 -11.15 -1.44
N ARG A 8 -0.04 -10.77 -1.15
CA ARG A 8 -0.87 -10.01 -2.11
C ARG A 8 -0.38 -8.57 -2.22
N LEU A 9 0.01 -7.97 -1.10
CA LEU A 9 0.59 -6.63 -1.09
C LEU A 9 1.85 -6.57 -1.97
N ASP A 10 2.77 -7.52 -1.80
CA ASP A 10 4.00 -7.62 -2.55
C ASP A 10 3.71 -7.76 -4.06
N ALA A 11 2.76 -8.62 -4.45
CA ALA A 11 2.33 -8.76 -5.84
C ALA A 11 1.73 -7.47 -6.41
N LEU A 12 0.88 -6.77 -5.66
CA LEU A 12 0.30 -5.50 -6.09
C LEU A 12 1.39 -4.42 -6.29
N LEU A 13 2.39 -4.39 -5.42
CA LEU A 13 3.52 -3.48 -5.53
C LEU A 13 4.43 -3.81 -6.72
N GLU A 14 4.63 -5.08 -7.05
CA GLU A 14 5.39 -5.51 -8.23
C GLU A 14 4.72 -5.10 -9.54
N ILE A 15 3.40 -5.24 -9.64
CA ILE A 15 2.65 -4.92 -10.86
C ILE A 15 2.56 -3.40 -11.08
N LEU A 16 2.52 -2.60 -10.00
CA LEU A 16 2.47 -1.15 -10.11
C LEU A 16 3.78 -0.60 -10.68
N PRO A 17 3.74 0.34 -11.64
CA PRO A 17 4.94 0.93 -12.17
C PRO A 17 5.58 1.90 -11.16
N LYS A 18 6.91 1.94 -11.09
CA LYS A 18 7.68 2.78 -10.15
C LYS A 18 7.39 4.28 -10.28
N ARG A 19 7.07 4.74 -11.50
CA ARG A 19 6.66 6.14 -11.78
C ARG A 19 5.38 6.53 -11.03
N GLU A 20 4.48 5.57 -10.85
CA GLU A 20 3.18 5.80 -10.21
C GLU A 20 3.30 5.68 -8.69
N MET A 21 4.09 4.72 -8.22
CA MET A 21 4.41 4.57 -6.80
C MET A 21 5.94 4.45 -6.61
N PRO A 22 6.63 5.56 -6.31
CA PRO A 22 8.07 5.56 -6.08
C PRO A 22 8.46 4.73 -4.86
N GLU A 23 9.71 4.27 -4.81
CA GLU A 23 10.21 3.35 -3.78
C GLU A 23 9.93 3.83 -2.35
N ARG A 24 10.19 5.10 -2.03
CA ARG A 24 9.87 5.66 -0.69
C ARG A 24 8.39 5.56 -0.34
N THR A 25 7.50 5.73 -1.33
CA THR A 25 6.05 5.56 -1.10
C THR A 25 5.70 4.10 -0.90
N ARG A 26 6.37 3.17 -1.61
CA ARG A 26 6.18 1.72 -1.39
C ARG A 26 6.60 1.33 0.03
N GLU A 27 7.79 1.75 0.46
CA GLU A 27 8.29 1.53 1.81
C GLU A 27 7.32 2.06 2.88
N ALA A 28 6.84 3.30 2.69
CA ALA A 28 5.89 3.92 3.61
C ALA A 28 4.60 3.11 3.75
N VAL A 29 4.08 2.62 2.63
CA VAL A 29 2.82 1.86 2.60
C VAL A 29 3.03 0.43 3.12
N SER A 30 4.20 -0.17 2.87
CA SER A 30 4.60 -1.44 3.48
C SER A 30 4.66 -1.35 5.01
N LEU A 31 5.14 -0.24 5.59
CA LEU A 31 5.12 -0.04 7.05
C LEU A 31 3.69 -0.01 7.60
N VAL A 32 2.75 0.61 6.88
CA VAL A 32 1.33 0.63 7.26
C VAL A 32 0.74 -0.78 7.25
N PHE A 33 0.88 -1.50 6.13
CA PHE A 33 0.20 -2.79 5.96
C PHE A 33 0.89 -3.95 6.69
N ASN A 34 2.23 -3.98 6.74
CA ASN A 34 2.98 -5.08 7.35
C ASN A 34 3.25 -4.87 8.83
N SER A 35 3.43 -3.62 9.27
CA SER A 35 3.82 -3.30 10.66
C SER A 35 2.74 -2.58 11.45
N GLY A 36 1.59 -2.27 10.84
CA GLY A 36 0.48 -1.60 11.50
C GLY A 36 0.75 -0.13 11.85
N TYR A 37 1.72 0.50 11.18
CA TYR A 37 2.06 1.89 11.45
C TYR A 37 0.88 2.80 11.09
N SER A 38 0.67 3.86 11.87
CA SER A 38 -0.19 4.96 11.45
C SER A 38 0.44 5.68 10.24
N TYR A 39 -0.38 6.38 9.46
CA TYR A 39 0.13 7.18 8.34
C TYR A 39 1.11 8.26 8.79
N GLU A 40 0.95 8.79 9.99
CA GLU A 40 1.85 9.79 10.58
C GLU A 40 3.21 9.17 10.92
N LEU A 41 3.23 8.00 11.57
CA LEU A 41 4.49 7.30 11.89
C LEU A 41 5.24 6.86 10.63
N ALA A 42 4.53 6.33 9.64
CA ALA A 42 5.12 6.00 8.34
C ALA A 42 5.65 7.25 7.62
N SER A 43 4.96 8.38 7.75
CA SER A 43 5.40 9.67 7.19
C SER A 43 6.70 10.15 7.84
N ILE A 44 6.80 10.10 9.17
CA ILE A 44 8.01 10.49 9.90
C ILE A 44 9.20 9.60 9.48
N LYS A 45 8.98 8.30 9.34
CA LYS A 45 10.04 7.33 9.04
C LYS A 45 10.56 7.40 7.59
N THR A 46 9.70 7.74 6.63
CA THR A 46 10.04 7.68 5.20
C THR A 46 10.17 9.04 4.52
N GLY A 47 9.75 10.11 5.18
CA GLY A 47 9.68 11.45 4.61
C GLY A 47 8.58 11.62 3.55
N VAL A 48 7.70 10.63 3.38
CA VAL A 48 6.55 10.70 2.47
C VAL A 48 5.36 11.29 3.22
N SER A 49 4.71 12.31 2.67
CA SER A 49 3.56 12.92 3.36
C SER A 49 2.45 11.91 3.68
N SER A 50 1.87 12.00 4.88
CA SER A 50 0.76 11.15 5.33
C SER A 50 -0.40 11.11 4.33
N LYS A 51 -0.71 12.25 3.67
CA LYS A 51 -1.71 12.34 2.59
C LYS A 51 -1.36 11.43 1.40
N ARG A 52 -0.10 11.41 0.97
CA ARG A 52 0.37 10.55 -0.13
C ARG A 52 0.34 9.09 0.26
N ILE A 53 0.70 8.75 1.50
CA ILE A 53 0.60 7.39 2.04
C ILE A 53 -0.87 6.94 2.07
N SER A 54 -1.78 7.78 2.54
CA SER A 54 -3.23 7.50 2.55
C SER A 54 -3.79 7.28 1.14
N LEU A 55 -3.39 8.09 0.16
CA LEU A 55 -3.78 7.90 -1.24
C LEU A 55 -3.28 6.56 -1.79
N ALA A 56 -2.01 6.24 -1.57
CA ALA A 56 -1.41 4.99 -2.01
C ALA A 56 -2.07 3.76 -1.34
N ALA A 57 -2.33 3.83 -0.03
CA ALA A 57 -3.01 2.77 0.70
C ALA A 57 -4.44 2.53 0.21
N ARG A 58 -5.19 3.60 -0.09
CA ARG A 58 -6.52 3.50 -0.71
C ARG A 58 -6.47 2.85 -2.08
N LYS A 59 -5.51 3.24 -2.92
CA LYS A 59 -5.32 2.64 -4.25
C LYS A 59 -5.07 1.14 -4.14
N LEU A 60 -4.15 0.70 -3.27
CA LEU A 60 -3.86 -0.72 -3.08
C LEU A 60 -5.07 -1.49 -2.54
N THR A 61 -5.82 -0.90 -1.60
CA THR A 61 -7.05 -1.53 -1.07
C THR A 61 -8.10 -1.71 -2.18
N ALA A 62 -8.27 -0.73 -3.06
CA ALA A 62 -9.18 -0.83 -4.20
C ALA A 62 -8.73 -1.90 -5.21
N MET A 63 -7.43 -1.98 -5.50
CA MET A 63 -6.87 -3.02 -6.39
C MET A 63 -7.06 -4.42 -5.79
N ASP A 64 -6.81 -4.59 -4.49
CA ASP A 64 -7.01 -5.86 -3.79
C ASP A 64 -8.49 -6.29 -3.82
N ALA A 65 -9.41 -5.36 -3.62
CA ALA A 65 -10.84 -5.62 -3.70
C ALA A 65 -11.28 -6.08 -5.10
N LEU A 66 -10.82 -5.38 -6.15
CA LEU A 66 -11.09 -5.78 -7.55
C LEU A 66 -10.52 -7.16 -7.87
N LEU A 67 -9.31 -7.44 -7.40
CA LEU A 67 -8.67 -8.74 -7.58
C LEU A 67 -9.50 -9.85 -6.92
N LEU A 68 -9.91 -9.67 -5.66
CA LEU A 68 -10.76 -10.64 -4.96
C LEU A 68 -12.14 -10.81 -5.61
N GLN A 69 -12.71 -9.75 -6.16
CA GLN A 69 -13.97 -9.82 -6.89
C GLN A 69 -13.83 -10.66 -8.17
N ALA A 70 -12.74 -10.51 -8.91
CA ALA A 70 -12.48 -11.28 -10.13
C ALA A 70 -12.27 -12.78 -9.86
N TYR A 71 -11.74 -13.15 -8.68
CA TYR A 71 -11.52 -14.55 -8.29
C TYR A 71 -12.73 -15.23 -7.63
N ARG A 72 -13.75 -14.48 -7.22
CA ARG A 72 -15.02 -15.04 -6.73
C ARG A 72 -15.91 -15.38 -7.94
N LEU A 73 -15.63 -16.54 -8.55
CA LEU A 73 -16.52 -17.20 -9.50
C LEU A 73 -17.78 -17.73 -8.79
#